data_AF-A0A818FC44-F1
#
_entry.id   AF-A0A818FC44-F1
#
_cell.length_a   1.000
_cell.length_b   1.000
_cell.length_c   1.000
_cell.angle_alpha   90.00
_cell.angle_beta   90.00
_cell.angle_gamma   90.00
#
_symmetry.space_group_name_H-M   'P 1'
#
loop_
_entity.id
_entity.type
_entity.pdbx_description
1 polymer ?
#
loop_
_entity_poly.entity_id
_entity_poly.type
_entity_poly.pdbx_seq_one_letter_code
_entity_poly.pdbx_strand_id
1 'polypeptide(L)'
;MLYVLDFNNRLRLHLIDTPDIGDVRGIHQDVKIMDQMLTDINNLCHLNAICLLLKSNASRLNVFCRSCVNQLLIYLTSIGYNNIIFCFTNARRTSCASCDIDISMLTRPLIETYV
;
A
#
# COMPACT_ATOMS: atom_id res chain seq x y z
N MET A 1 -10.88 -6.51 -7.38
CA MET A 1 -11.42 -6.44 -8.76
C MET A 1 -10.28 -6.22 -9.74
N LEU A 2 -10.24 -6.94 -10.86
CA LEU A 2 -9.21 -6.75 -11.90
C LEU A 2 -9.74 -5.85 -13.01
N TYR A 3 -8.99 -4.81 -13.33
CA TYR A 3 -9.25 -3.92 -14.46
C TYR A 3 -8.12 -4.06 -15.49
N VAL A 4 -8.47 -4.19 -16.77
CA VAL A 4 -7.52 -4.26 -17.87
C VAL A 4 -7.70 -3.02 -18.75
N LEU A 5 -6.63 -2.27 -18.92
CA LEU A 5 -6.58 -1.02 -19.67
C LEU A 5 -5.60 -1.19 -20.84
N ASP A 6 -6.13 -1.22 -22.06
CA ASP A 6 -5.34 -1.29 -23.28
C ASP A 6 -5.13 0.11 -23.84
N PHE A 7 -3.87 0.59 -23.83
CA PHE A 7 -3.53 1.92 -24.35
C PHE A 7 -3.17 1.87 -25.84
N ASN A 8 -2.43 0.84 -26.25
CA ASN A 8 -2.08 0.56 -27.64
C ASN A 8 -1.64 -0.90 -27.79
N ASN A 9 -1.25 -1.32 -28.99
CA ASN A 9 -0.83 -2.70 -29.29
C ASN A 9 0.46 -3.16 -28.57
N ARG A 10 1.10 -2.30 -27.77
CA ARG A 10 2.33 -2.58 -27.02
C ARG A 10 2.20 -2.38 -25.52
N LEU A 11 1.14 -1.72 -25.05
CA LEU A 11 0.98 -1.35 -23.65
C LEU A 11 -0.42 -1.73 -23.14
N ARG A 12 -0.42 -2.70 -22.22
CA ARG A 12 -1.56 -3.17 -21.46
C ARG A 12 -1.25 -3.01 -19.98
N LEU A 13 -2.16 -2.37 -19.25
CA LEU A 13 -2.06 -2.20 -17.80
C LEU A 13 -3.11 -3.07 -17.11
N HIS A 14 -2.67 -3.85 -16.13
CA HIS A 14 -3.54 -4.63 -15.25
C HIS A 14 -3.56 -3.94 -13.89
N LEU A 15 -4.72 -3.42 -13.48
CA LEU A 15 -4.92 -2.81 -12.18
C LEU A 15 -5.72 -3.77 -11.31
N ILE A 16 -5.13 -4.19 -10.19
CA ILE A 16 -5.80 -5.01 -9.19
C ILE A 16 -6.25 -4.08 -8.07
N ASP A 17 -7.55 -3.89 -7.99
CA ASP A 17 -8.21 -3.17 -6.91
C ASP A 17 -8.49 -4.14 -5.77
N THR A 18 -8.09 -3.80 -4.55
CA THR A 18 -8.23 -4.65 -3.37
C THR A 18 -9.26 -4.04 -2.42
N PRO A 19 -10.06 -4.85 -1.68
CA PRO A 19 -10.99 -4.32 -0.68
C PRO A 19 -10.27 -3.43 0.33
N ASP A 20 -10.91 -2.35 0.80
CA ASP A 20 -10.28 -1.42 1.74
C ASP A 20 -9.81 -2.11 3.03
N ILE A 21 -8.57 -1.82 3.45
CA ILE A 21 -8.04 -2.17 4.76
C ILE A 21 -8.52 -1.13 5.78
N GLY A 22 -9.17 -1.57 6.85
CA GLY A 22 -9.46 -0.73 8.03
C GLY A 22 -10.90 -0.23 8.19
N ASP A 23 -11.87 -0.77 7.45
CA ASP A 23 -13.31 -0.50 7.65
C ASP A 23 -14.04 -1.59 8.47
N VAL A 24 -13.32 -2.48 9.16
CA VAL A 24 -13.93 -3.76 9.57
C VAL A 24 -13.61 -4.19 11.00
N ARG A 25 -14.50 -3.80 11.93
CA ARG A 25 -15.07 -4.66 12.99
C ARG A 25 -14.10 -5.42 13.93
N GLY A 26 -12.81 -5.11 13.95
CA GLY A 26 -11.81 -5.60 14.92
C GLY A 26 -10.61 -6.35 14.31
N ILE A 27 -9.53 -6.44 15.11
CA ILE A 27 -8.19 -6.93 14.74
C ILE A 27 -8.18 -8.28 14.00
N HIS A 28 -9.07 -9.21 14.36
CA HIS A 28 -9.13 -10.54 13.74
C HIS A 28 -9.58 -10.51 12.27
N GLN A 29 -10.44 -9.57 11.91
CA GLN A 29 -10.91 -9.44 10.53
C GLN A 29 -9.81 -8.84 9.66
N ASP A 30 -9.03 -7.91 10.22
CA ASP A 30 -7.93 -7.26 9.52
C ASP A 30 -6.79 -8.23 9.20
N VAL A 31 -6.47 -9.17 10.12
CA VAL A 31 -5.49 -10.24 9.86
C VAL A 31 -5.94 -11.11 8.69
N LYS A 32 -7.22 -11.49 8.63
CA LYS A 32 -7.77 -12.27 7.51
C LYS A 32 -7.71 -11.51 6.19
N ILE A 33 -8.06 -10.22 6.20
CA ILE A 33 -7.98 -9.37 5.01
C ILE A 33 -6.54 -9.28 4.53
N MET A 34 -5.58 -9.09 5.44
CA MET A 34 -4.18 -9.03 5.07
C MET A 34 -3.69 -10.36 4.51
N ASP A 35 -3.99 -11.49 5.16
CA ASP A 35 -3.61 -12.83 4.69
C ASP A 35 -4.20 -13.14 3.29
N GLN A 36 -5.45 -12.74 3.06
CA GLN A 36 -6.08 -12.86 1.74
C GLN A 36 -5.36 -12.01 0.70
N MET A 37 -5.04 -10.74 1.02
CA MET A 37 -4.28 -9.88 0.11
C MET A 37 -2.89 -10.44 -0.20
N LEU A 38 -2.18 -10.94 0.80
CA LEU A 38 -0.85 -11.53 0.61
C LEU A 38 -0.92 -12.80 -0.24
N THR A 39 -1.94 -13.63 -0.03
CA THR A 39 -2.21 -14.81 -0.85
C THR A 39 -2.48 -14.41 -2.30
N ASP A 40 -3.31 -13.39 -2.52
CA ASP A 40 -3.62 -12.88 -3.85
C ASP A 40 -2.36 -12.35 -4.56
N ILE A 41 -1.51 -11.60 -3.84
CA ILE A 41 -0.21 -11.11 -4.35
C ILE A 41 0.70 -12.29 -4.72
N ASN A 42 0.81 -13.30 -3.85
CA ASN A 42 1.63 -14.48 -4.07
C ASN A 42 1.20 -15.32 -5.28
N ASN A 43 -0.08 -15.28 -5.65
CA ASN A 43 -0.61 -15.99 -6.80
C ASN A 43 -0.31 -15.29 -8.14
N LEU A 44 0.23 -14.06 -8.12
CA LEU A 44 0.61 -13.33 -9.33
C LEU A 44 1.97 -13.80 -9.83
N CYS A 45 2.05 -14.19 -11.11
CA CYS A 45 3.33 -14.53 -11.74
C CYS A 45 4.30 -13.34 -11.80
N HIS A 46 3.76 -12.11 -11.83
CA HIS A 46 4.54 -10.88 -11.91
C HIS A 46 3.74 -9.72 -11.31
N LEU A 47 4.41 -8.87 -10.52
CA LEU A 47 3.83 -7.66 -9.95
C LEU A 47 4.74 -6.46 -10.26
N ASN A 48 4.25 -5.49 -11.03
CA ASN A 48 5.08 -4.37 -11.49
C ASN A 48 5.28 -3.30 -10.41
N ALA A 49 4.20 -2.84 -9.79
CA ALA A 49 4.23 -1.89 -8.68
C ALA A 49 3.05 -2.13 -7.73
N ILE A 50 3.17 -1.66 -6.50
CA ILE A 50 2.06 -1.56 -5.53
C ILE A 50 1.79 -0.07 -5.28
N CYS A 51 0.54 0.37 -5.40
CA CYS A 51 0.12 1.72 -5.02
C CYS A 51 -0.61 1.66 -3.68
N LEU A 52 -0.04 2.31 -2.66
CA LEU A 52 -0.65 2.45 -1.34
C LEU A 52 -1.44 3.75 -1.30
N LEU A 53 -2.77 3.64 -1.32
CA LEU A 53 -3.68 4.78 -1.37
C LEU A 53 -3.97 5.31 0.04
N LEU A 54 -3.52 6.54 0.32
CA LEU A 54 -3.65 7.18 1.64
C LEU A 54 -4.41 8.51 1.51
N LYS A 55 -5.26 8.83 2.49
CA LYS A 55 -6.03 10.09 2.47
C LYS A 55 -5.20 11.25 3.02
N SER A 56 -4.91 12.26 2.18
CA SER A 56 -4.03 13.40 2.51
C SER A 56 -4.54 14.30 3.65
N ASN A 57 -5.85 14.38 3.87
CA ASN A 57 -6.42 15.21 4.94
C ASN A 57 -6.61 14.45 6.26
N ALA A 58 -6.15 13.20 6.35
CA ALA A 58 -5.96 12.57 7.64
C ALA A 58 -4.73 13.25 8.26
N SER A 59 -4.94 14.09 9.28
CA SER A 59 -3.87 14.85 9.93
C SER A 59 -2.75 13.97 10.52
N ARG A 60 -3.03 12.66 10.68
CA ARG A 60 -2.12 11.60 11.13
C ARG A 60 -2.57 10.25 10.56
N LEU A 61 -1.63 9.36 10.25
CA LEU A 61 -1.94 7.93 10.13
C LEU A 61 -2.45 7.42 11.50
N ASN A 62 -3.67 6.89 11.53
CA ASN A 62 -4.18 6.18 12.71
C ASN A 62 -3.20 5.06 13.09
N VAL A 63 -3.01 4.79 14.39
CA VAL A 63 -2.17 3.69 14.92
C VAL A 63 -2.45 2.37 14.19
N PHE A 64 -3.73 2.12 13.92
CA PHE A 64 -4.15 0.96 13.15
C PHE A 64 -3.58 0.95 11.72
N CYS A 65 -3.81 2.03 10.95
CA CYS A 65 -3.31 2.18 9.59
C CYS A 65 -1.77 2.10 9.54
N ARG A 66 -1.09 2.70 10.51
CA ARG A 66 0.37 2.61 10.67
C ARG A 66 0.84 1.16 10.84
N SER A 67 0.15 0.38 11.67
CA SER A 67 0.49 -1.03 11.89
C SER A 67 0.26 -1.89 10.64
N CYS A 68 -0.86 -1.69 9.94
CA CYS A 68 -1.16 -2.40 8.70
C CYS A 68 -0.13 -2.09 7.61
N VAL A 69 0.18 -0.80 7.39
CA VAL A 69 1.19 -0.38 6.41
C VAL A 69 2.56 -0.95 6.78
N ASN A 70 2.96 -0.92 8.05
CA ASN A 70 4.24 -1.47 8.48
C ASN A 70 4.33 -2.99 8.24
N GLN A 71 3.30 -3.75 8.60
CA GLN A 71 3.27 -5.21 8.37
C GLN A 71 3.33 -5.55 6.88
N LEU A 72 2.58 -4.82 6.06
CA LEU A 72 2.61 -4.98 4.61
C LEU A 72 4.00 -4.66 4.04
N LEU A 73 4.62 -3.55 4.46
CA LEU A 73 5.96 -3.18 4.00
C LEU A 73 7.02 -4.20 4.41
N ILE A 74 6.98 -4.72 5.65
CA ILE A 74 7.89 -5.78 6.11
C ILE A 74 7.74 -7.04 5.23
N TYR A 75 6.50 -7.46 4.98
CA TYR A 75 6.23 -8.61 4.14
C TYR A 75 6.76 -8.40 2.71
N LEU A 76 6.41 -7.29 2.07
CA LEU A 76 6.83 -6.96 0.71
C LEU A 76 8.35 -6.90 0.60
N THR A 77 9.00 -6.28 1.57
CA THR A 77 10.47 -6.20 1.65
C THR A 77 11.10 -7.59 1.84
N SER A 78 10.49 -8.46 2.65
CA SER A 78 10.98 -9.84 2.87
C SER A 78 10.95 -10.72 1.62
N ILE A 79 10.00 -10.46 0.70
CA ILE A 79 9.92 -11.13 -0.60
C ILE A 79 10.70 -10.39 -1.70
N GLY A 80 11.49 -9.36 -1.34
CA GLY A 80 12.34 -8.59 -2.26
C GLY A 80 11.58 -7.57 -3.12
N TYR A 81 10.37 -7.19 -2.71
CA TYR A 81 9.52 -6.29 -3.47
C TYR A 81 9.73 -4.82 -3.10
N ASN A 82 10.30 -4.05 -4.04
CA ASN A 82 10.78 -2.69 -3.75
C ASN A 82 10.04 -1.59 -4.53
N ASN A 83 9.14 -1.93 -5.47
CA ASN A 83 8.45 -0.92 -6.29
C ASN A 83 7.10 -0.51 -5.67
N ILE A 84 7.19 0.28 -4.60
CA ILE A 84 6.03 0.74 -3.83
C ILE A 84 5.84 2.24 -4.06
N ILE A 85 4.64 2.62 -4.49
CA ILE A 85 4.24 3.98 -4.79
C ILE A 85 3.23 4.42 -3.72
N PHE A 86 3.49 5.52 -3.03
CA PHE A 86 2.53 6.10 -2.12
C PHE A 86 1.65 7.12 -2.85
N CYS A 87 0.35 6.90 -2.80
CA CYS A 87 -0.65 7.62 -3.58
C CYS A 87 -1.56 8.41 -2.62
N PHE A 88 -1.51 9.74 -2.64
CA PHE A 88 -2.29 10.57 -1.72
C PHE A 88 -3.58 11.08 -2.35
N THR A 89 -4.73 10.64 -1.84
CA THR A 89 -6.06 11.12 -2.26
C THR A 89 -6.48 12.36 -1.48
N ASN A 90 -7.43 13.12 -2.02
CA ASN A 90 -7.96 14.34 -1.40
C ASN A 90 -6.88 15.40 -1.09
N ALA A 91 -5.76 15.35 -1.82
CA ALA A 91 -4.69 16.33 -1.76
C ALA A 91 -5.15 17.64 -2.41
N ARG A 92 -5.55 18.61 -1.59
CA ARG A 92 -5.54 20.02 -2.01
C ARG A 92 -4.12 20.54 -1.79
N ARG A 93 -3.67 21.54 -2.57
CA ARG A 93 -2.27 22.06 -2.67
C ARG A 93 -1.45 22.22 -1.36
N THR A 94 -2.04 22.13 -0.17
CA THR A 94 -1.42 22.37 1.13
C THR A 94 -1.44 21.19 2.11
N SER A 95 -2.05 20.03 1.80
CA SER A 95 -2.29 18.96 2.79
C SER A 95 -1.31 17.76 2.75
N CYS A 96 -0.38 17.68 1.79
CA CYS A 96 0.50 16.50 1.66
C CYS A 96 1.68 16.45 2.66
N ALA A 97 2.17 17.62 3.11
CA ALA A 97 3.40 17.70 3.90
C ALA A 97 3.35 16.92 5.23
N SER A 98 2.18 16.87 5.88
CA SER A 98 2.02 16.13 7.14
C SER A 98 2.04 14.61 6.93
N CYS A 99 1.54 14.12 5.81
CA CYS A 99 1.58 12.69 5.49
C CYS A 99 2.99 12.23 5.05
N ASP A 100 3.76 13.08 4.37
CA ASP A 100 5.14 12.78 3.98
C ASP A 100 6.03 12.51 5.22
N ILE A 101 5.82 13.25 6.31
CA ILE A 101 6.52 13.03 7.59
C ILE A 101 6.16 11.66 8.19
N ASP A 102 4.89 11.30 8.19
CA ASP A 102 4.44 10.01 8.74
C ASP A 102 4.97 8.81 7.94
N ILE A 103 5.02 8.91 6.60
CA ILE A 103 5.57 7.87 5.73
C ILE A 103 7.08 7.77 5.87
N SER A 104 7.81 8.89 5.87
CA SER A 104 9.25 8.88 6.08
C SER A 104 9.64 8.25 7.44
N MET A 105 8.81 8.40 8.46
CA MET A 105 8.98 7.68 9.74
C MET A 105 8.70 6.17 9.61
N LEU A 106 7.78 5.75 8.74
CA LEU A 106 7.47 4.34 8.49
C LEU A 106 8.54 3.64 7.63
N THR A 107 9.14 4.37 6.68
CA THR A 107 10.16 3.81 5.78
C THR A 107 11.57 3.89 6.36
N ARG A 108 11.84 4.77 7.34
CA ARG A 108 13.15 4.91 7.99
C ARG A 108 13.73 3.59 8.51
N PRO A 109 13.00 2.78 9.30
CA PRO A 109 13.50 1.50 9.78
C PRO A 109 13.81 0.51 8.65
N LEU A 110 13.05 0.58 7.56
CA LEU A 110 13.25 -0.28 6.38
C LEU A 110 14.47 0.14 5.56
N ILE A 111 14.82 1.43 5.53
CA ILE A 111 16.01 1.93 4.84
C ILE A 111 17.28 1.63 5.66
N GLU A 112 17.23 1.80 6.98
CA GLU A 112 18.38 1.54 7.88
C GLU A 112 18.73 0.06 8.02
N THR A 113 17.82 -0.86 7.69
CA THR A 113 18.10 -2.31 7.71
C THR A 113 18.82 -2.81 6.44
N TYR A 114 18.89 -1.98 5.38
CA TYR A 114 19.45 -2.33 4.07
C TYR A 114 20.68 -1.48 3.66
N VAL A 115 21.26 -0.72 4.59
CA VAL A 115 22.55 0.00 4.46
C VAL A 115 23.53 -0.55 5.49
#